data_AF-A0A915C6F9-F1
#
_entry.id   AF-A0A915C6F9-F1
#
_cell.length_a   1.000
_cell.length_b   1.000
_cell.length_c   1.000
_cell.angle_alpha   90.00
_cell.angle_beta   90.00
_cell.angle_gamma   90.00
#
_symmetry.space_group_name_H-M   'P 1'
#
loop_
_entity.id
_entity.type
_entity.pdbx_description
1 polymer ?
#
loop_
_entity_poly.entity_id
_entity_poly.type
_entity_poly.pdbx_seq_one_letter_code
_entity_poly.pdbx_strand_id
1 'polypeptide(L)'
;MDLGIPNSRPRYYLLAKRQFDSSMIDATPGVILTRFPDCMISVNVQSIRCLGEYVHDECDHETQLMVNGRIAGRYAKAIDMVTRKSRRSSCFTKSYSVFIASSGPLLVSAPEYQMENPKTEELIKKISEAKNIDEQIAAISPLRLRYFSWREVANLMGFPHSFSKPQSVTQKQMYRSLGNSINVNVVAVLLRYLLLSVQK
;
A
#
# COMPACT_ATOMS: atom_id res chain seq x y z
N MET A 1 -6.51 -9.17 1.63
CA MET A 1 -7.58 -8.45 0.89
C MET A 1 -8.84 -8.33 1.74
N ASP A 2 -8.90 -9.05 2.85
CA ASP A 2 -10.09 -9.34 3.65
C ASP A 2 -10.75 -8.10 4.29
N LEU A 3 -10.03 -6.97 4.38
CA LEU A 3 -10.57 -5.69 4.87
C LEU A 3 -10.78 -4.64 3.76
N GLY A 4 -10.73 -5.05 2.49
CA GLY A 4 -10.96 -4.18 1.33
C GLY A 4 -9.90 -3.08 1.12
N ILE A 5 -8.73 -3.17 1.77
CA ILE A 5 -7.64 -2.19 1.63
C ILE A 5 -6.77 -2.57 0.41
N PRO A 6 -6.54 -1.66 -0.55
CA PRO A 6 -5.76 -1.93 -1.76
C PRO A 6 -4.24 -1.94 -1.53
N ASN A 7 -3.76 -2.53 -0.43
CA ASN A 7 -2.33 -2.63 -0.10
C ASN A 7 -1.94 -4.04 0.37
N SER A 8 -0.92 -4.62 -0.26
CA SER A 8 -0.37 -5.92 0.16
C SER A 8 0.60 -5.74 1.32
N ARG A 9 0.26 -6.25 2.51
CA ARG A 9 1.15 -6.22 3.70
C ARG A 9 0.98 -7.47 4.58
N PRO A 10 1.36 -8.67 4.09
CA PRO A 10 1.26 -9.88 4.90
C PRO A 10 2.16 -9.79 6.13
N ARG A 11 1.63 -10.13 7.30
CA ARG A 11 2.34 -10.14 8.59
C ARG A 11 1.84 -11.32 9.42
N TYR A 12 2.73 -11.87 10.23
CA TYR A 12 2.38 -12.86 11.24
C TYR A 12 1.78 -12.18 12.45
N TYR A 13 0.71 -12.75 13.00
CA TYR A 13 0.08 -12.31 14.23
C TYR A 13 -0.12 -13.53 15.15
N LEU A 14 0.19 -13.35 16.43
CA LEU A 14 -0.08 -14.33 17.48
C LEU A 14 -0.98 -13.68 18.52
N LEU A 15 -2.10 -14.34 18.80
CA LEU A 15 -3.09 -13.89 19.77
C LEU A 15 -3.07 -14.89 20.92
N ALA A 16 -2.93 -14.40 22.15
CA ALA A 16 -2.85 -15.24 23.34
C ALA A 16 -3.72 -14.64 24.44
N LYS A 17 -4.51 -15.50 25.11
CA LYS A 17 -5.38 -15.15 26.22
C LYS A 17 -5.17 -16.15 27.35
N ARG A 18 -4.94 -15.67 28.58
CA ARG A 18 -4.59 -16.51 29.74
C ARG A 18 -5.68 -17.53 30.08
N GLN A 19 -6.93 -17.09 30.05
CA GLN A 19 -8.09 -17.96 30.24
C GLN A 19 -8.72 -18.19 28.88
N PHE A 20 -8.60 -19.43 28.40
CA PHE A 20 -9.23 -19.87 27.17
C PHE A 20 -10.73 -19.98 27.43
N ASP A 21 -11.52 -19.22 26.68
CA ASP A 21 -12.96 -19.39 26.58
C ASP A 21 -13.23 -20.10 25.25
N SER A 22 -14.16 -21.05 25.24
CA SER A 22 -14.50 -21.88 24.06
C SER A 22 -15.06 -21.05 22.89
N SER A 23 -15.35 -19.77 23.13
CA SER A 23 -15.68 -18.74 22.14
C SER A 23 -14.54 -18.34 21.19
N MET A 24 -13.29 -18.74 21.43
CA MET A 24 -12.19 -18.63 20.46
C MET A 24 -12.29 -19.76 19.42
N ILE A 25 -13.30 -19.64 18.54
CA ILE A 25 -13.91 -20.75 17.80
C ILE A 25 -13.01 -21.46 16.77
N ASP A 26 -11.84 -20.95 16.38
CA ASP A 26 -11.09 -21.52 15.23
C ASP A 26 -9.60 -21.84 15.49
N ALA A 27 -9.20 -22.04 16.74
CA ALA A 27 -7.80 -22.40 17.07
C ALA A 27 -7.53 -23.91 16.91
N THR A 28 -7.64 -24.46 15.70
CA THR A 28 -7.17 -25.83 15.43
C THR A 28 -5.67 -25.89 15.73
N PRO A 29 -5.21 -26.76 16.65
CA PRO A 29 -3.79 -26.84 17.00
C PRO A 29 -2.90 -27.06 15.77
N GLY A 30 -1.81 -26.29 15.67
CA GLY A 30 -0.85 -26.40 14.57
C GLY A 30 -1.28 -25.74 13.25
N VAL A 31 -2.46 -25.10 13.18
CA VAL A 31 -2.93 -24.41 11.97
C VAL A 31 -2.67 -22.91 12.07
N ILE A 32 -2.09 -22.33 11.02
CA ILE A 32 -1.97 -20.88 10.85
C ILE A 32 -3.14 -20.41 9.98
N LEU A 33 -4.01 -19.58 10.55
CA LEU A 33 -5.08 -18.94 9.79
C LEU A 33 -4.48 -17.91 8.82
N THR A 34 -4.80 -18.04 7.53
CA THR A 34 -4.34 -17.14 6.47
C THR A 34 -5.37 -16.06 6.09
N ARG A 35 -6.57 -16.16 6.67
CA ARG A 35 -7.67 -15.21 6.56
C ARG A 35 -8.29 -15.00 7.93
N PHE A 36 -8.96 -13.87 8.10
CA PHE A 36 -9.80 -13.67 9.28
C PHE A 36 -10.98 -14.66 9.26
N PRO A 37 -11.36 -15.25 10.41
CA PRO A 37 -12.61 -15.99 10.55
C PRO A 37 -13.83 -15.13 10.18
N ASP A 38 -14.86 -15.77 9.64
CA ASP A 38 -16.10 -15.09 9.24
C ASP A 38 -16.77 -14.36 10.41
N CYS A 39 -16.61 -14.86 11.65
CA CYS A 39 -17.12 -14.22 12.85
C CYS A 39 -16.39 -12.90 13.21
N MET A 40 -15.14 -12.72 12.76
CA MET A 40 -14.36 -11.50 13.01
C MET A 40 -14.72 -10.37 12.06
N ILE A 41 -15.24 -10.72 10.88
CA ILE A 41 -15.57 -9.76 9.86
C ILE A 41 -17.08 -9.68 9.77
N SER A 42 -17.68 -8.57 10.23
CA SER A 42 -19.08 -8.30 9.92
C SER A 42 -19.28 -8.46 8.41
N VAL A 43 -20.33 -9.20 8.00
CA VAL A 43 -20.67 -9.63 6.63
C VAL A 43 -20.64 -8.51 5.56
N ASN A 44 -20.45 -7.27 5.99
CA ASN A 44 -20.27 -6.09 5.17
C ASN A 44 -18.80 -5.81 4.85
N VAL A 45 -18.04 -6.81 4.37
CA VAL A 45 -16.73 -6.56 3.74
C VAL A 45 -16.99 -5.67 2.54
N GLN A 46 -16.72 -4.38 2.69
CA GLN A 46 -16.81 -3.42 1.62
C GLN A 46 -16.05 -3.96 0.41
N SER A 47 -16.65 -3.86 -0.78
CA SER A 47 -15.98 -4.13 -2.04
C SER A 47 -14.57 -3.53 -2.00
N ILE A 48 -13.57 -4.24 -2.53
CA ILE A 48 -12.17 -3.76 -2.52
C ILE A 48 -12.15 -2.28 -2.93
N ARG A 49 -11.52 -1.43 -2.14
CA ARG A 49 -11.44 0.01 -2.44
C ARG A 49 -10.39 0.25 -3.51
N CYS A 50 -10.52 1.32 -4.27
CA CYS A 50 -9.45 1.73 -5.18
C CYS A 50 -8.45 2.62 -4.44
N LEU A 51 -7.23 2.73 -4.97
CA LEU A 51 -6.20 3.62 -4.38
C LEU A 51 -6.66 5.09 -4.38
N GLY A 52 -7.56 5.47 -5.29
CA GLY A 52 -8.17 6.80 -5.39
C GLY A 52 -8.78 7.30 -4.07
N GLU A 53 -9.31 6.41 -3.24
CA GLU A 53 -9.89 6.76 -1.93
C GLU A 53 -8.85 7.15 -0.86
N TYR A 54 -7.56 6.92 -1.14
CA TYR A 54 -6.47 7.11 -0.17
C TYR A 54 -5.45 8.15 -0.61
N VAL A 55 -5.55 8.64 -1.84
CA VAL A 55 -4.63 9.62 -2.45
C VAL A 55 -5.31 10.98 -2.61
N HIS A 56 -4.51 12.04 -2.68
CA HIS A 56 -5.00 13.41 -2.80
C HIS A 56 -4.51 14.05 -4.10
N ASP A 57 -5.40 14.75 -4.80
CA ASP A 57 -5.08 15.38 -6.09
C ASP A 57 -4.06 16.51 -5.95
N GLU A 58 -4.06 17.20 -4.81
CA GLU A 58 -3.07 18.24 -4.47
C GLU A 58 -1.63 17.70 -4.52
N CYS A 59 -1.43 16.43 -4.16
CA CYS A 59 -0.12 15.78 -4.17
C CYS A 59 0.43 15.54 -5.59
N ASP A 60 -0.38 15.64 -6.65
CA ASP A 60 0.07 15.48 -8.04
C ASP A 60 0.88 16.68 -8.56
N HIS A 61 0.80 17.81 -7.84
CA HIS A 61 1.53 19.04 -8.12
C HIS A 61 2.75 19.23 -7.20
N GLU A 62 2.95 18.36 -6.21
CA GLU A 62 4.08 18.43 -5.27
C GLU A 62 5.38 17.94 -5.92
N THR A 63 6.27 18.86 -6.27
CA THR A 63 7.56 18.54 -6.91
C THR A 63 8.43 17.61 -6.07
N GLN A 64 8.35 17.68 -4.74
CA GLN A 64 9.06 16.80 -3.82
C GLN A 64 8.63 15.32 -3.89
N LEU A 65 7.43 15.04 -4.42
CA LEU A 65 6.95 13.66 -4.61
C LEU A 65 7.29 13.13 -6.00
N MET A 66 7.60 13.99 -6.96
CA MET A 66 7.88 13.59 -8.34
C MET A 66 9.17 12.76 -8.42
N VAL A 67 9.09 11.67 -9.17
CA VAL A 67 10.26 10.82 -9.42
C VAL A 67 11.12 11.47 -10.49
N ASN A 68 12.42 11.57 -10.25
CA ASN A 68 13.35 12.04 -11.27
C ASN A 68 13.30 11.14 -12.52
N GLY A 69 13.12 11.75 -13.69
CA GLY A 69 12.97 11.03 -14.96
C GLY A 69 14.10 10.03 -15.25
N ARG A 70 15.37 10.38 -14.97
CA ARG A 70 16.50 9.46 -15.17
C ARG A 70 16.44 8.24 -14.25
N ILE A 71 16.03 8.44 -12.99
CA ILE A 71 15.84 7.33 -12.04
C ILE A 71 14.68 6.46 -12.50
N ALA A 72 13.55 7.07 -12.84
CA ALA A 72 12.39 6.36 -13.34
C ALA A 72 12.75 5.52 -14.58
N GLY A 73 13.49 6.09 -15.54
CA GLY A 73 13.90 5.42 -16.78
C GLY A 73 14.75 4.20 -16.48
N ARG A 74 15.80 4.39 -15.67
CA ARG A 74 16.73 3.33 -15.27
C ARG A 74 16.04 2.13 -14.64
N TYR A 75 14.95 2.35 -13.90
CA TYR A 75 14.23 1.31 -13.18
C TYR A 75 12.86 0.97 -13.79
N ALA A 76 12.56 1.45 -15.01
CA ALA A 76 11.24 1.35 -15.64
C ALA A 76 10.65 -0.08 -15.62
N LYS A 77 11.49 -1.09 -15.86
CA LYS A 77 11.11 -2.52 -15.84
C LYS A 77 10.70 -3.02 -14.45
N ALA A 78 11.33 -2.50 -13.39
CA ALA A 78 11.20 -2.99 -12.02
C ALA A 78 10.21 -2.19 -11.15
N ILE A 79 9.81 -0.99 -11.59
CA ILE A 79 8.85 -0.16 -10.84
C ILE A 79 7.49 -0.85 -10.82
N ASP A 80 6.89 -0.96 -9.63
CA ASP A 80 5.47 -1.26 -9.49
C ASP A 80 4.67 0.03 -9.75
N MET A 81 3.97 0.10 -10.89
CA MET A 81 3.20 1.29 -11.28
C MET A 81 1.73 1.06 -10.96
N VAL A 82 1.11 2.02 -10.29
CA VAL A 82 -0.31 1.98 -9.93
C VAL A 82 -1.00 3.29 -10.30
N THR A 83 -2.33 3.26 -10.41
CA THR A 83 -3.17 4.44 -10.65
C THR A 83 -4.19 4.57 -9.53
N ARG A 84 -4.98 5.65 -9.56
CA ARG A 84 -6.14 5.81 -8.68
C ARG A 84 -7.17 4.68 -8.83
N LYS A 85 -7.26 4.06 -10.02
CA LYS A 85 -8.18 2.94 -10.28
C LYS A 85 -7.64 1.60 -9.81
N SER A 86 -6.34 1.48 -9.54
CA SER A 86 -5.76 0.22 -9.09
C SER A 86 -6.35 -0.20 -7.73
N ARG A 87 -6.66 -1.50 -7.61
CA ARG A 87 -7.29 -2.14 -6.44
C ARG A 87 -6.29 -2.94 -5.60
N ARG A 88 -5.00 -2.82 -5.93
CA ARG A 88 -3.88 -3.48 -5.28
C ARG A 88 -2.63 -2.64 -5.42
N SER A 89 -1.73 -2.78 -4.46
CA SER A 89 -0.39 -2.21 -4.51
C SER A 89 0.59 -3.11 -3.76
N SER A 90 1.88 -2.98 -4.06
CA SER A 90 2.95 -3.62 -3.27
C SER A 90 3.08 -3.01 -1.87
N CYS A 91 3.82 -3.70 -0.99
CA CYS A 91 4.07 -3.28 0.39
C CYS A 91 4.99 -2.06 0.43
N PHE A 92 4.61 -1.02 1.18
CA PHE A 92 5.52 0.04 1.56
C PHE A 92 6.53 -0.48 2.60
N THR A 93 7.82 -0.33 2.28
CA THR A 93 8.93 -0.69 3.17
C THR A 93 9.54 0.56 3.79
N LYS A 94 10.42 0.36 4.78
CA LYS A 94 11.17 1.45 5.42
C LYS A 94 12.06 2.26 4.45
N SER A 95 12.28 1.74 3.23
CA SER A 95 13.16 2.33 2.22
C SER A 95 12.41 2.96 1.04
N TYR A 96 11.09 3.19 1.16
CA TYR A 96 10.22 3.61 0.07
C TYR A 96 10.70 4.85 -0.71
N SER A 97 11.36 5.81 -0.05
CA SER A 97 11.93 7.01 -0.69
C SER A 97 13.46 6.96 -0.88
N VAL A 98 14.06 5.78 -0.75
CA VAL A 98 15.51 5.57 -0.84
C VAL A 98 15.84 4.63 -2.00
N PHE A 99 15.09 3.53 -2.09
CA PHE A 99 15.17 2.61 -3.21
C PHE A 99 13.85 2.69 -3.97
N ILE A 100 13.90 2.82 -5.29
CA ILE A 100 12.70 2.90 -6.12
C ILE A 100 12.11 1.52 -6.43
N ALA A 101 12.97 0.52 -6.59
CA ALA A 101 12.56 -0.87 -6.81
C ALA A 101 12.35 -1.58 -5.47
N SER A 102 11.37 -2.47 -5.42
CA SER A 102 11.10 -3.38 -4.29
C SER A 102 10.78 -2.71 -2.95
N SER A 103 10.48 -1.42 -2.94
CA SER A 103 10.23 -0.65 -1.72
C SER A 103 8.78 -0.20 -1.54
N GLY A 104 7.98 -0.28 -2.61
CA GLY A 104 6.57 0.09 -2.70
C GLY A 104 6.20 0.54 -4.13
N PRO A 105 4.91 0.85 -4.36
CA PRO A 105 4.39 1.27 -5.66
C PRO A 105 4.72 2.73 -5.98
N LEU A 106 4.72 3.14 -7.24
CA LEU A 106 4.69 4.55 -7.65
C LEU A 106 3.35 4.86 -8.31
N LEU A 107 2.80 6.04 -8.01
CA LEU A 107 1.55 6.49 -8.60
C LEU A 107 1.83 7.16 -9.96
N VAL A 108 1.09 6.73 -10.98
CA VAL A 108 0.93 7.47 -12.24
C VAL A 108 0.04 8.67 -11.94
N SER A 109 0.56 9.89 -12.07
CA SER A 109 -0.18 11.12 -11.75
C SER A 109 -0.79 11.80 -12.99
N ALA A 110 -0.42 11.36 -14.19
CA ALA A 110 -0.99 11.90 -15.42
C ALA A 110 -2.47 11.49 -15.57
N PRO A 111 -3.41 12.44 -15.77
CA PRO A 111 -4.84 12.16 -15.89
C PRO A 111 -5.19 11.19 -17.04
N GLU A 112 -4.52 11.35 -18.18
CA GLU A 112 -4.72 10.56 -19.40
C GLU A 112 -4.32 9.08 -19.25
N TYR A 113 -3.57 8.73 -18.21
CA TYR A 113 -3.11 7.36 -17.92
C TYR A 113 -3.82 6.73 -16.70
N GLN A 114 -4.93 7.29 -16.21
CA GLN A 114 -5.70 6.72 -15.10
C GLN A 114 -6.57 5.53 -15.53
N MET A 115 -5.95 4.36 -15.70
CA MET A 115 -6.57 3.07 -16.04
C MET A 115 -6.30 2.01 -14.96
N GLU A 116 -7.06 0.92 -14.90
CA GLU A 116 -6.89 -0.09 -13.83
C GLU A 116 -5.47 -0.68 -13.76
N ASN A 117 -4.89 -0.98 -14.93
CA ASN A 117 -3.52 -1.45 -15.07
C ASN A 117 -2.71 -0.48 -15.95
N PRO A 118 -1.82 0.35 -15.37
CA PRO A 118 -1.03 1.32 -16.14
C PRO A 118 0.07 0.68 -16.98
N LYS A 119 0.44 -0.58 -16.71
CA LYS A 119 1.39 -1.33 -17.54
C LYS A 119 0.66 -2.02 -18.68
N THR A 120 0.25 -1.22 -19.66
CA THR A 120 -0.32 -1.74 -20.91
C THR A 120 0.70 -2.57 -21.67
N GLU A 121 0.24 -3.47 -22.53
CA GLU A 121 1.12 -4.24 -23.42
C GLU A 121 2.00 -3.33 -24.28
N GLU A 122 1.44 -2.21 -24.74
CA GLU A 122 2.17 -1.20 -25.52
C GLU A 122 3.29 -0.53 -24.70
N LEU A 123 3.02 -0.15 -23.45
CA LEU A 123 4.04 0.44 -22.58
C LEU A 123 5.13 -0.59 -22.23
N ILE A 124 4.74 -1.83 -21.93
CA ILE A 124 5.68 -2.92 -21.66
C ILE A 124 6.59 -3.14 -22.87
N LYS A 125 6.01 -3.20 -24.07
CA LYS A 125 6.75 -3.32 -25.33
C LYS A 125 7.72 -2.16 -25.51
N LYS A 126 7.26 -0.91 -25.38
CA LYS A 126 8.10 0.31 -25.46
C LYS A 126 9.27 0.28 -24.48
N ILE A 127 9.02 -0.07 -23.21
CA ILE A 127 10.07 -0.18 -22.19
C ILE A 127 11.05 -1.34 -22.50
N SER A 128 10.56 -2.44 -23.08
CA SER A 128 11.37 -3.62 -23.39
C SER A 128 12.29 -3.41 -24.59
N GLU A 129 11.81 -2.69 -25.61
CA GLU A 129 12.50 -2.41 -26.87
C GLU A 129 13.46 -1.22 -26.76
N ALA A 130 13.31 -0.38 -25.73
CA ALA A 130 14.19 0.76 -25.49
C ALA A 130 15.67 0.33 -25.34
N LYS A 131 16.51 0.83 -26.24
CA LYS A 131 17.92 0.45 -26.39
C LYS A 131 18.86 1.23 -25.48
N ASN A 132 18.43 2.41 -25.05
CA ASN A 132 19.22 3.31 -24.22
C ASN A 132 18.36 3.98 -23.15
N ILE A 133 19.01 4.72 -22.25
CA ILE A 133 18.34 5.38 -21.13
C ILE A 133 17.38 6.49 -21.58
N ASP A 134 17.68 7.19 -22.67
CA ASP A 134 16.85 8.31 -23.14
C ASP A 134 15.53 7.79 -23.73
N GLU A 135 15.56 6.68 -24.46
CA GLU A 135 14.36 5.97 -24.92
C GLU A 135 13.53 5.45 -23.73
N GLN A 136 14.18 4.93 -22.68
CA GLN A 136 13.47 4.52 -21.45
C GLN A 136 12.81 5.69 -20.75
N ILE A 137 13.49 6.84 -20.65
CA ILE A 137 12.94 8.07 -20.08
C ILE A 137 11.75 8.53 -20.92
N ALA A 138 11.89 8.59 -22.24
CA ALA A 138 10.83 9.02 -23.15
C ALA A 138 9.58 8.13 -23.05
N ALA A 139 9.77 6.81 -22.89
CA ALA A 139 8.66 5.86 -22.77
C ALA A 139 7.79 6.09 -21.53
N ILE A 140 8.39 6.50 -20.40
CA ILE A 140 7.67 6.61 -19.11
C ILE A 140 7.38 8.06 -18.68
N SER A 141 8.07 9.04 -19.25
CA SER A 141 7.90 10.46 -18.90
C SER A 141 6.42 10.91 -18.95
N PRO A 142 5.61 10.50 -19.96
CA PRO A 142 4.19 10.87 -20.01
C PRO A 142 3.37 10.40 -18.80
N LEU A 143 3.80 9.35 -18.10
CA LEU A 143 3.07 8.81 -16.94
C LEU A 143 3.13 9.71 -15.71
N ARG A 144 4.10 10.64 -15.66
CA ARG A 144 4.34 11.54 -14.52
C ARG A 144 4.35 10.78 -13.18
N LEU A 145 5.33 9.90 -13.01
CA LEU A 145 5.42 9.06 -11.82
C LEU A 145 5.76 9.89 -10.57
N ARG A 146 5.04 9.63 -9.48
CA ARG A 146 5.33 10.19 -8.16
C ARG A 146 5.30 9.13 -7.06
N TYR A 147 6.02 9.41 -5.98
CA TYR A 147 5.85 8.70 -4.72
C TYR A 147 4.48 9.02 -4.12
N PHE A 148 3.92 8.07 -3.36
CA PHE A 148 2.84 8.35 -2.42
C PHE A 148 3.39 9.24 -1.30
N SER A 149 2.65 10.26 -0.89
CA SER A 149 3.03 11.10 0.23
C SER A 149 3.01 10.29 1.53
N TRP A 150 3.72 10.77 2.57
CA TRP A 150 3.68 10.13 3.90
C TRP A 150 2.24 9.97 4.41
N ARG A 151 1.36 10.94 4.08
CA ARG A 151 -0.03 10.94 4.52
C ARG A 151 -0.85 9.90 3.78
N GLU A 152 -0.66 9.76 2.47
CA GLU A 152 -1.32 8.74 1.64
C GLU A 152 -0.91 7.32 2.06
N VAL A 153 0.38 7.11 2.36
CA VAL A 153 0.88 5.83 2.92
C VAL A 153 0.21 5.54 4.27
N ALA A 154 0.12 6.54 5.15
CA ALA A 154 -0.53 6.38 6.46
C ALA A 154 -2.04 6.09 6.32
N ASN A 155 -2.73 6.68 5.33
CA ASN A 155 -4.14 6.38 5.03
C ASN A 155 -4.30 4.89 4.64
N LEU A 156 -3.45 4.36 3.75
CA LEU A 156 -3.46 2.94 3.37
C LEU A 156 -3.15 2.01 4.56
N MET A 157 -2.39 2.49 5.54
CA MET A 157 -2.11 1.76 6.78
C MET A 157 -3.23 1.90 7.84
N GLY A 158 -4.31 2.62 7.54
CA GLY A 158 -5.47 2.77 8.43
C GLY A 158 -5.29 3.79 9.55
N PHE A 159 -4.30 4.67 9.48
CA PHE A 159 -4.15 5.74 10.46
C PHE A 159 -5.26 6.79 10.29
N PRO A 160 -5.80 7.35 11.39
CA PRO A 160 -6.88 8.33 11.31
C PRO A 160 -6.42 9.64 10.65
N HIS A 161 -7.39 10.44 10.19
CA HIS A 161 -7.12 11.77 9.62
C HIS A 161 -6.45 12.72 10.63
N SER A 162 -6.73 12.55 11.93
CA SER A 162 -6.08 13.30 13.01
C SER A 162 -4.61 12.94 13.23
N PHE A 163 -4.10 11.86 12.61
CA PHE A 163 -2.69 11.51 12.71
C PHE A 163 -1.82 12.52 11.94
N SER A 164 -1.01 13.28 12.69
CA SER A 164 -0.17 14.35 12.15
C SER A 164 1.31 14.00 12.19
N LYS A 165 2.05 14.41 11.16
CA LYS A 165 3.51 14.35 11.15
C LYS A 165 4.09 15.40 12.12
N PRO A 166 4.96 15.02 13.08
CA PRO A 166 5.67 16.01 13.90
C PRO A 166 6.50 16.99 13.05
N GLN A 167 6.63 18.24 13.48
CA GLN A 167 7.35 19.28 12.71
C GLN A 167 8.82 18.93 12.51
N SER A 168 9.48 18.37 13.52
CA SER A 168 10.90 17.97 13.49
C SER A 168 11.19 16.73 12.63
N VAL A 169 10.16 16.01 12.18
CA VAL A 169 10.32 14.76 11.42
C VAL A 169 10.22 15.03 9.93
N THR A 170 11.26 14.65 9.19
CA THR A 170 11.31 14.73 7.73
C THR A 170 10.38 13.72 7.07
N GLN A 171 10.00 13.95 5.80
CA GLN A 171 9.21 12.96 5.04
C GLN A 171 9.93 11.60 4.94
N LYS A 172 11.25 11.61 4.73
CA LYS A 172 12.06 10.37 4.68
C LYS A 172 12.01 9.58 5.98
N GLN A 173 12.06 10.27 7.13
CA GLN A 173 11.88 9.62 8.43
C GLN A 173 10.45 9.09 8.61
N MET A 174 9.43 9.79 8.11
CA MET A 174 8.07 9.26 8.11
C MET A 174 7.92 7.98 7.29
N TYR A 175 8.47 7.92 6.07
CA TYR A 175 8.45 6.68 5.28
C TYR A 175 9.14 5.53 6.01
N ARG A 176 10.26 5.80 6.68
CA ARG A 176 10.95 4.79 7.50
C ARG A 176 10.08 4.28 8.65
N SER A 177 9.44 5.20 9.38
CA SER A 177 8.55 4.85 10.49
C SER A 177 7.33 4.07 10.02
N LEU A 178 6.62 4.57 9.00
CA LEU A 178 5.44 3.91 8.42
C LEU A 178 5.81 2.55 7.82
N GLY A 179 6.94 2.45 7.12
CA GLY A 179 7.44 1.19 6.57
C GLY A 179 7.65 0.09 7.61
N ASN A 180 7.97 0.45 8.86
CA ASN A 180 8.08 -0.48 9.99
C ASN A 180 6.77 -0.65 10.80
N SER A 181 5.74 0.15 10.50
CA SER A 181 4.50 0.18 11.25
C SER A 181 3.58 -1.02 10.97
N ILE A 182 2.49 -1.10 11.72
CA ILE A 182 1.37 -2.03 11.50
C ILE A 182 0.34 -1.44 10.51
N ASN A 183 -0.60 -2.28 10.07
CA ASN A 183 -1.88 -1.79 9.56
C ASN A 183 -2.86 -1.69 10.73
N VAL A 184 -3.33 -0.47 11.02
CA VAL A 184 -4.18 -0.16 12.19
C VAL A 184 -5.52 -0.90 12.11
N ASN A 185 -6.13 -0.99 10.92
CA ASN A 185 -7.41 -1.67 10.74
C ASN A 185 -7.29 -3.18 11.03
N VAL A 186 -6.22 -3.81 10.53
CA VAL A 186 -5.93 -5.24 10.81
C VAL A 186 -5.77 -5.48 12.31
N VAL A 187 -4.92 -4.69 12.98
CA VAL A 187 -4.69 -4.85 14.42
C VAL A 187 -5.94 -4.55 15.24
N ALA A 188 -6.76 -3.57 14.84
CA ALA A 188 -8.02 -3.28 15.51
C ALA A 188 -9.00 -4.46 15.44
N VAL A 189 -9.12 -5.13 14.29
CA VAL A 189 -9.96 -6.35 14.16
C VAL A 189 -9.42 -7.47 15.05
N LEU A 190 -8.10 -7.70 15.04
CA LEU A 190 -7.47 -8.72 15.90
C LEU A 190 -7.66 -8.43 17.39
N LEU A 191 -7.55 -7.17 17.81
CA LEU A 191 -7.79 -6.76 19.19
C LEU A 191 -9.26 -6.91 19.59
N ARG A 192 -10.20 -6.54 18.70
CA ARG A 192 -11.63 -6.80 18.94
C ARG A 192 -11.89 -8.28 19.10
N TYR A 193 -11.32 -9.13 18.25
CA TYR A 193 -11.45 -10.56 18.41
C TYR A 193 -10.83 -11.04 19.72
N LEU A 194 -9.63 -10.62 20.09
CA LEU A 194 -8.97 -11.04 21.33
C LEU A 194 -9.77 -10.65 22.60
N LEU A 195 -10.36 -9.45 22.60
CA LEU A 195 -10.97 -8.85 23.79
C LEU A 195 -12.48 -9.05 23.89
N LEU A 196 -13.19 -9.04 22.75
CA LEU A 196 -14.66 -9.09 22.68
C LEU A 196 -15.20 -10.46 22.34
N SER A 197 -14.34 -11.47 22.15
CA SER A 197 -14.76 -12.88 22.05
C SER A 197 -15.28 -13.43 23.38
N VAL A 198 -16.06 -12.69 24.17
CA VAL A 198 -16.59 -13.16 25.46
C VAL A 198 -18.06 -12.76 25.64
N GLN A 199 -18.83 -13.77 26.09
CA GLN A 199 -20.21 -13.79 26.59
C GLN A 199 -21.33 -13.90 25.56
N LYS A 200 -21.64 -15.14 25.16
CA LYS A 200 -23.03 -15.61 25.21
C LYS A 200 -23.19 -16.46 26.47
#